data_AF-A0A9W6JBZ9-F1
#
_entry.id   AF-A0A9W6JBZ9-F1
#
_cell.length_a   1.000
_cell.length_b   1.000
_cell.length_c   1.000
_cell.angle_alpha   90.00
_cell.angle_beta   90.00
_cell.angle_gamma   90.00
#
_symmetry.space_group_name_H-M   'P 1'
#
loop_
_entity.id
_entity.type
_entity.pdbx_description
1 polymer ?
#
loop_
_entity_poly.entity_id
_entity_poly.type
_entity_poly.pdbx_seq_one_letter_code
_entity_poly.pdbx_strand_id
1 'polypeptide(L)'
;MQSPVSILRQLAPKAAPALVAAFGRTFDFQVADVTTPLRLAQFMAQIACETQGFTKLRESGKYSAKRISEVFGVGRHSAAVTPAEAARLAGDERTLFERVYGIGNPSKAKELGNLYSGDGYAYRGGGAMHSTGRNAYTRLGLDENPDLIETAEHCLRGAFDHWTRTGCNRLADLNDIRAITKKVNGGYNGYDDRVAWFNRIWPLLRDGSAAPESWKVAQASETTRVLQTQLRQLGYDIKADGLYGPATTGAIVAFQKANGLKADGIAGDLTTTTIAARIAGTSPATGTVTVSDPPAIAPPVAAGVSTITLAEAGQQIADKADVVNTYAGLSDAVGYFAAGLTAIGVTVIVIGIARTYIIPAIWPARAPVPE
;
A
#
# COMPACT_ATOMS: atom_id res chain seq x y z
N MET A 1 -26.37 14.17 -10.09
CA MET A 1 -25.14 13.34 -9.90
C MET A 1 -24.82 12.58 -11.19
N GLN A 2 -23.54 12.44 -11.57
CA GLN A 2 -23.15 11.63 -12.73
C GLN A 2 -23.03 10.14 -12.38
N SER A 3 -23.23 9.26 -13.35
CA SER A 3 -22.94 7.83 -13.20
C SER A 3 -21.43 7.54 -13.24
N PRO A 4 -20.94 6.43 -12.65
CA PRO A 4 -19.52 6.06 -12.73
C PRO A 4 -18.99 5.97 -14.16
N VAL A 5 -19.79 5.46 -15.11
CA VAL A 5 -19.43 5.40 -16.54
C VAL A 5 -19.25 6.80 -17.15
N SER A 6 -20.17 7.72 -16.85
CA SER A 6 -20.08 9.11 -17.34
C SER A 6 -18.80 9.77 -16.85
N ILE A 7 -18.50 9.61 -15.56
CA ILE A 7 -17.28 10.13 -14.93
C ILE A 7 -16.04 9.55 -15.59
N LEU A 8 -16.02 8.24 -15.84
CA LEU A 8 -14.88 7.58 -16.46
C LEU A 8 -14.62 8.12 -17.86
N ARG A 9 -15.68 8.27 -18.67
CA ARG A 9 -15.58 8.85 -20.02
C ARG A 9 -15.09 10.31 -20.00
N GLN A 10 -15.50 11.08 -18.99
CA GLN A 10 -15.08 12.47 -18.84
C GLN A 10 -13.62 12.60 -18.38
N LEU A 11 -13.21 11.86 -17.35
CA LEU A 11 -11.90 12.04 -16.69
C LEU A 11 -10.79 11.16 -17.28
N ALA A 12 -11.15 10.06 -17.94
CA ALA A 12 -10.25 9.08 -18.51
C ALA A 12 -10.74 8.64 -19.91
N PRO A 13 -10.71 9.52 -20.92
CA PRO A 13 -11.22 9.20 -22.26
C PRO A 13 -10.45 8.08 -22.97
N LYS A 14 -9.26 7.72 -22.46
CA LYS A 14 -8.43 6.60 -22.93
C LYS A 14 -8.62 5.33 -22.10
N ALA A 15 -9.62 5.28 -21.22
CA ALA A 15 -9.87 4.12 -20.38
C ALA A 15 -10.09 2.86 -21.22
N ALA A 16 -9.62 1.73 -20.72
CA ALA A 16 -9.81 0.44 -21.36
C ALA A 16 -11.31 0.17 -21.56
N PRO A 17 -11.75 -0.26 -22.76
CA PRO A 17 -13.17 -0.48 -23.04
C PRO A 17 -13.85 -1.43 -22.03
N ALA A 18 -13.13 -2.47 -21.57
CA ALA A 18 -13.61 -3.38 -20.55
C ALA A 18 -13.90 -2.68 -19.21
N LEU A 19 -13.04 -1.76 -18.76
CA LEU A 19 -13.30 -0.97 -17.55
C LEU A 19 -14.51 -0.07 -17.72
N VAL A 20 -14.63 0.63 -18.86
CA VAL A 20 -15.79 1.48 -19.15
C VAL A 20 -17.09 0.67 -19.08
N ALA A 21 -17.11 -0.52 -19.67
CA ALA A 21 -18.26 -1.42 -19.61
C ALA A 21 -18.49 -1.95 -18.18
N ALA A 22 -17.44 -2.33 -17.45
CA ALA A 22 -17.53 -2.84 -16.08
C ALA A 22 -18.13 -1.81 -15.11
N PHE A 23 -17.73 -0.54 -15.20
CA PHE A 23 -18.33 0.54 -14.40
C PHE A 23 -19.82 0.80 -14.72
N GLY A 24 -20.33 0.25 -15.83
CA GLY A 24 -21.76 0.28 -16.18
C GLY A 24 -22.57 -0.85 -15.55
N ARG A 25 -21.91 -1.85 -14.95
CA ARG A 25 -22.54 -3.02 -14.33
C ARG A 25 -22.96 -2.68 -12.90
N THR A 26 -24.03 -1.90 -12.75
CA THR A 26 -24.50 -1.38 -11.46
C THR A 26 -24.78 -2.47 -10.41
N PHE A 27 -25.25 -3.65 -10.83
CA PHE A 27 -25.50 -4.79 -9.94
C PHE A 27 -24.24 -5.21 -9.17
N ASP A 28 -23.07 -5.22 -9.81
CA ASP A 28 -21.82 -5.67 -9.16
C ASP A 28 -21.41 -4.70 -8.04
N PHE A 29 -21.64 -3.39 -8.23
CA PHE A 29 -21.43 -2.37 -7.19
C PHE A 29 -22.41 -2.48 -6.03
N GLN A 30 -23.66 -2.87 -6.31
CA GLN A 30 -24.67 -3.11 -5.28
C GLN A 30 -24.30 -4.32 -4.41
N VAL A 31 -23.85 -5.42 -5.01
CA VAL A 31 -23.41 -6.62 -4.30
C VAL A 31 -22.21 -6.33 -3.39
N ALA A 32 -21.25 -5.51 -3.84
CA ALA A 32 -20.11 -5.09 -3.03
C ALA A 32 -20.41 -3.93 -2.06
N ASP A 33 -21.65 -3.42 -2.05
CA ASP A 33 -22.10 -2.26 -1.28
C ASP A 33 -21.23 -1.00 -1.49
N VAL A 34 -20.71 -0.83 -2.72
CA VAL A 34 -19.96 0.35 -3.17
C VAL A 34 -20.94 1.30 -3.86
N THR A 35 -21.93 1.77 -3.11
CA THR A 35 -23.10 2.46 -3.67
C THR A 35 -23.21 3.92 -3.26
N THR A 36 -22.65 4.31 -2.10
CA THR A 36 -22.65 5.71 -1.68
C THR A 36 -21.66 6.54 -2.52
N PRO A 37 -21.90 7.86 -2.72
CA PRO A 37 -20.98 8.71 -3.47
C PRO A 37 -19.53 8.66 -2.94
N LEU A 38 -19.36 8.57 -1.61
CA LEU A 38 -18.05 8.55 -0.99
C LEU A 38 -17.32 7.20 -1.22
N ARG A 39 -18.04 6.08 -1.11
CA ARG A 39 -17.51 4.75 -1.42
C ARG A 39 -17.14 4.63 -2.90
N LEU A 40 -18.01 5.09 -3.80
CA LEU A 40 -17.74 5.13 -5.23
C LEU A 40 -16.50 5.97 -5.56
N ALA A 41 -16.41 7.18 -5.00
CA ALA A 41 -15.26 8.06 -5.23
C ALA A 41 -13.94 7.43 -4.78
N GLN A 42 -13.93 6.86 -3.57
CA GLN A 42 -12.75 6.19 -3.01
C GLN A 42 -12.37 4.95 -3.82
N PHE A 43 -13.34 4.09 -4.16
CA PHE A 43 -13.11 2.90 -4.97
C PHE A 43 -12.52 3.25 -6.34
N MET A 44 -13.15 4.19 -7.06
CA MET A 44 -12.68 4.64 -8.37
C MET A 44 -11.27 5.24 -8.31
N ALA A 45 -10.94 5.99 -7.25
CA ALA A 45 -9.61 6.55 -7.06
C ALA A 45 -8.53 5.48 -6.88
N GLN A 46 -8.84 4.40 -6.14
CA GLN A 46 -7.92 3.26 -6.01
C GLN A 46 -7.72 2.57 -7.37
N ILE A 47 -8.81 2.28 -8.10
CA ILE A 47 -8.73 1.65 -9.42
C ILE A 47 -7.91 2.50 -10.38
N ALA A 48 -8.13 3.82 -10.40
CA ALA A 48 -7.39 4.73 -11.26
C ALA A 48 -5.87 4.60 -11.05
N CYS A 49 -5.41 4.57 -9.80
CA CYS A 49 -4.00 4.44 -9.47
C CYS A 49 -3.44 3.06 -9.87
N GLU A 50 -4.16 1.98 -9.58
CA GLU A 50 -3.71 0.61 -9.91
C GLU A 50 -3.62 0.36 -11.42
N THR A 51 -4.50 1.00 -12.19
CA THR A 51 -4.66 0.76 -13.64
C THR A 51 -4.02 1.84 -14.51
N GLN A 52 -3.18 2.70 -13.93
CA GLN A 52 -2.52 3.82 -14.63
C GLN A 52 -3.55 4.71 -15.35
N GLY A 53 -4.50 5.24 -14.58
CA GLY A 53 -5.60 6.07 -15.08
C GLY A 53 -6.61 5.29 -15.91
N PHE A 54 -6.97 4.06 -15.48
CA PHE A 54 -7.95 3.19 -16.14
C PHE A 54 -7.52 2.63 -17.49
N THR A 55 -6.23 2.62 -17.80
CA THR A 55 -5.73 2.22 -19.13
C THR A 55 -5.26 0.77 -19.21
N LYS A 56 -4.91 0.14 -18.08
CA LYS A 56 -4.31 -1.20 -18.04
C LYS A 56 -5.08 -2.15 -17.15
N LEU A 57 -5.24 -3.38 -17.62
CA LEU A 57 -5.86 -4.50 -16.89
C LEU A 57 -4.93 -5.72 -16.76
N ARG A 58 -3.72 -5.64 -17.30
CA ARG A 58 -2.77 -6.74 -17.28
C ARG A 58 -1.35 -6.23 -17.19
N GLU A 59 -0.54 -6.91 -16.39
CA GLU A 59 0.89 -6.69 -16.41
C GLU A 59 1.52 -7.23 -17.70
N SER A 60 2.55 -6.51 -18.18
CA SER A 60 3.37 -6.97 -19.30
C SER A 60 4.77 -7.28 -18.79
N GLY A 61 5.35 -8.33 -19.34
CA GLY A 61 6.71 -8.77 -19.03
C GLY A 61 7.71 -8.44 -20.13
N LYS A 62 7.33 -7.62 -21.13
CA LYS A 62 8.20 -7.24 -22.26
C LYS A 62 9.27 -6.23 -21.85
N TYR A 63 10.10 -6.63 -20.90
CA TYR A 63 11.15 -5.82 -20.33
C TYR A 63 12.47 -6.00 -21.08
N SER A 64 13.28 -4.95 -21.10
CA SER A 64 14.68 -5.05 -21.48
C SER A 64 15.48 -5.81 -20.41
N ALA A 65 16.62 -6.38 -20.79
CA ALA A 65 17.52 -7.05 -19.84
C ALA A 65 17.86 -6.15 -18.63
N LYS A 66 18.16 -4.88 -18.90
CA LYS A 66 18.41 -3.87 -17.85
C LYS A 66 17.24 -3.79 -16.87
N ARG A 67 16.02 -3.65 -17.39
CA ARG A 67 14.83 -3.53 -16.55
C ARG A 67 14.55 -4.81 -15.76
N ILE A 68 14.78 -5.99 -16.34
CA ILE A 68 14.67 -7.27 -15.64
C ILE A 68 15.65 -7.31 -14.46
N SER A 69 16.91 -6.90 -14.65
CA SER A 69 17.89 -6.86 -13.55
C SER A 69 17.52 -5.85 -12.45
N GLU A 70 16.93 -4.70 -12.81
CA GLU A 70 16.48 -3.70 -11.83
C GLU A 70 15.33 -4.20 -10.96
N VAL A 71 14.38 -4.92 -11.56
CA VAL A 71 13.14 -5.35 -10.89
C VAL A 71 13.27 -6.72 -10.25
N PHE A 72 13.83 -7.69 -10.97
CA PHE A 72 13.85 -9.11 -10.58
C PHE A 72 15.24 -9.63 -10.22
N GLY A 73 16.24 -8.76 -10.21
CA GLY A 73 17.64 -9.14 -10.03
C GLY A 73 17.99 -9.69 -8.65
N VAL A 74 19.20 -10.26 -8.55
CA VAL A 74 19.80 -10.71 -7.28
C VAL A 74 19.78 -9.58 -6.25
N GLY A 75 19.28 -9.88 -5.05
CA GLY A 75 19.15 -8.90 -3.96
C GLY A 75 17.99 -7.90 -4.11
N ARG A 76 17.20 -7.98 -5.20
CA ARG A 76 16.03 -7.13 -5.45
C ARG A 76 14.71 -7.89 -5.36
N HIS A 77 14.68 -9.16 -5.78
CA HIS A 77 13.50 -10.00 -5.79
C HIS A 77 13.84 -11.46 -5.48
N SER A 78 12.85 -12.24 -5.01
CA SER A 78 13.05 -13.67 -4.69
C SER A 78 13.47 -14.53 -5.88
N ALA A 79 13.11 -14.11 -7.11
CA ALA A 79 13.53 -14.78 -8.33
C ALA A 79 15.06 -14.71 -8.56
N ALA A 80 15.72 -13.69 -8.00
CA ALA A 80 17.16 -13.47 -8.04
C ALA A 80 17.76 -13.65 -9.45
N VAL A 81 17.15 -13.04 -10.46
CA VAL A 81 17.54 -13.18 -11.87
C VAL A 81 18.94 -12.61 -12.08
N THR A 82 19.87 -13.42 -12.57
CA THR A 82 21.23 -12.98 -12.89
C THR A 82 21.24 -12.10 -14.16
N PRO A 83 22.25 -11.23 -14.37
CA PRO A 83 22.36 -10.45 -15.60
C PRO A 83 22.37 -11.30 -16.88
N ALA A 84 23.01 -12.48 -16.84
CA ALA A 84 23.03 -13.42 -17.96
C ALA A 84 21.64 -14.03 -18.24
N GLU A 85 20.88 -14.39 -17.20
CA GLU A 85 19.49 -14.80 -17.37
C GLU A 85 18.63 -13.64 -17.90
N ALA A 86 18.81 -12.43 -17.39
CA ALA A 86 18.07 -11.25 -17.82
C ALA A 86 18.26 -10.96 -19.32
N ALA A 87 19.47 -11.18 -19.86
CA ALA A 87 19.75 -11.06 -21.29
C ALA A 87 18.97 -12.08 -22.13
N ARG A 88 18.81 -13.32 -21.63
CA ARG A 88 18.04 -14.38 -22.31
C ARG A 88 16.53 -14.18 -22.22
N LEU A 89 16.05 -13.60 -21.12
CA LEU A 89 14.63 -13.38 -20.86
C LEU A 89 14.09 -12.09 -21.48
N ALA A 90 14.96 -11.20 -21.98
CA ALA A 90 14.57 -9.89 -22.49
C ALA A 90 13.55 -10.01 -23.64
N GLY A 91 12.42 -9.32 -23.49
CA GLY A 91 11.33 -9.34 -24.47
C GLY A 91 10.43 -10.58 -24.46
N ASP A 92 10.84 -11.69 -23.81
CA ASP A 92 10.04 -12.91 -23.68
C ASP A 92 9.28 -12.91 -22.35
N GLU A 93 8.10 -12.31 -22.35
CA GLU A 93 7.28 -12.19 -21.15
C GLU A 93 6.76 -13.54 -20.62
N ARG A 94 6.58 -14.54 -21.49
CA ARG A 94 6.08 -15.86 -21.07
C ARG A 94 7.13 -16.56 -20.23
N THR A 95 8.34 -16.66 -20.74
CA THR A 95 9.44 -17.28 -20.00
C THR A 95 9.84 -16.45 -18.80
N LEU A 96 9.79 -15.12 -18.88
CA LEU A 96 10.04 -14.25 -17.73
C LEU A 96 9.06 -14.52 -16.59
N PHE A 97 7.75 -14.50 -16.85
CA PHE A 97 6.76 -14.71 -15.80
C PHE A 97 6.76 -16.15 -15.27
N GLU A 98 7.06 -17.14 -16.11
CA GLU A 98 7.27 -18.51 -15.63
C GLU A 98 8.49 -18.60 -14.71
N ARG A 99 9.57 -17.86 -15.02
CA ARG A 99 10.77 -17.81 -14.18
C ARG A 99 10.54 -17.08 -12.86
N VAL A 100 9.69 -16.05 -12.84
CA VAL A 100 9.50 -15.17 -11.67
C VAL A 100 8.37 -15.63 -10.75
N TYR A 101 7.24 -16.06 -11.32
CA TYR A 101 6.02 -16.43 -10.60
C TYR A 101 5.63 -17.91 -10.74
N GLY A 102 6.16 -18.61 -11.75
CA GLY A 102 5.91 -20.03 -11.99
C GLY A 102 6.95 -20.93 -11.34
N ILE A 103 7.07 -22.15 -11.86
CA ILE A 103 7.92 -23.20 -11.27
C ILE A 103 9.41 -22.84 -11.29
N GLY A 104 9.81 -21.86 -12.11
CA GLY A 104 11.17 -21.30 -12.12
C GLY A 104 11.53 -20.51 -10.86
N ASN A 105 10.57 -20.24 -9.97
CA ASN A 105 10.80 -19.70 -8.63
C ASN A 105 9.98 -20.49 -7.59
N PRO A 106 10.44 -21.68 -7.16
CA PRO A 106 9.62 -22.64 -6.43
C PRO A 106 8.95 -22.09 -5.17
N SER A 107 9.65 -21.24 -4.41
CA SER A 107 9.08 -20.61 -3.20
C SER A 107 7.92 -19.69 -3.55
N LYS A 108 8.06 -18.85 -4.58
CA LYS A 108 7.00 -17.94 -5.02
C LYS A 108 5.87 -18.71 -5.70
N ALA A 109 6.18 -19.73 -6.49
CA ALA A 109 5.20 -20.60 -7.13
C ALA A 109 4.27 -21.24 -6.09
N LYS A 110 4.85 -21.78 -5.01
CA LYS A 110 4.09 -22.38 -3.90
C LYS A 110 3.20 -21.35 -3.19
N GLU A 111 3.70 -20.14 -2.93
CA GLU A 111 2.91 -19.04 -2.32
C GLU A 111 1.70 -18.66 -3.20
N LEU A 112 1.91 -18.57 -4.51
CA LEU A 112 0.89 -18.16 -5.49
C LEU A 112 -0.05 -19.30 -5.91
N GLY A 113 0.30 -20.56 -5.61
CA GLY A 113 -0.39 -21.75 -6.09
C GLY A 113 -0.08 -22.11 -7.55
N ASN A 114 0.96 -21.50 -8.14
CA ASN A 114 1.40 -21.75 -9.50
C ASN A 114 2.23 -23.04 -9.57
N LEU A 115 1.56 -24.19 -9.45
CA LEU A 115 2.21 -25.49 -9.29
C LEU A 115 2.49 -26.20 -10.62
N TYR A 116 1.98 -25.68 -11.74
CA TYR A 116 2.12 -26.27 -13.06
C TYR A 116 2.89 -25.38 -14.01
N SER A 117 3.53 -26.01 -15.00
CA SER A 117 4.26 -25.29 -16.06
C SER A 117 3.30 -24.36 -16.82
N GLY A 118 3.70 -23.10 -16.97
CA GLY A 118 2.92 -22.06 -17.65
C GLY A 118 2.04 -21.23 -16.71
N ASP A 119 1.87 -21.65 -15.45
CA ASP A 119 1.07 -20.93 -14.47
C ASP A 119 1.61 -19.52 -14.19
N GLY A 120 2.93 -19.34 -14.23
CA GLY A 120 3.54 -18.05 -13.96
C GLY A 120 3.05 -16.98 -14.94
N TYR A 121 2.92 -17.33 -16.22
CA TYR A 121 2.39 -16.43 -17.24
C TYR A 121 0.85 -16.38 -17.23
N ALA A 122 0.19 -17.53 -17.13
CA ALA A 122 -1.26 -17.63 -17.22
C ALA A 122 -1.96 -16.83 -16.10
N TYR A 123 -1.43 -16.90 -14.87
CA TYR A 123 -1.99 -16.23 -13.70
C TYR A 123 -1.19 -14.98 -13.28
N ARG A 124 -0.50 -14.34 -14.23
CA ARG A 124 0.14 -13.04 -14.00
C ARG A 124 -0.89 -11.98 -13.59
N GLY A 125 -0.44 -10.90 -12.98
CA GLY A 125 -1.22 -9.76 -12.51
C GLY A 125 -2.25 -9.29 -13.52
N GLY A 126 -3.52 -9.43 -13.16
CA GLY A 126 -4.65 -9.08 -14.01
C GLY A 126 -5.80 -8.42 -13.25
N GLY A 127 -6.69 -7.78 -14.00
CA GLY A 127 -7.80 -7.02 -13.49
C GLY A 127 -7.39 -5.67 -12.88
N ALA A 128 -8.38 -4.97 -12.34
CA ALA A 128 -8.26 -3.60 -11.87
C ALA A 128 -7.47 -3.42 -10.57
N MET A 129 -7.06 -4.52 -9.91
CA MET A 129 -6.21 -4.54 -8.72
C MET A 129 -5.08 -5.60 -8.82
N HIS A 130 -4.65 -5.97 -10.03
CA HIS A 130 -3.52 -6.89 -10.27
C HIS A 130 -3.56 -8.19 -9.45
N SER A 131 -4.69 -8.91 -9.49
CA SER A 131 -4.79 -10.25 -8.91
C SER A 131 -3.76 -11.17 -9.56
N THR A 132 -2.93 -11.84 -8.76
CA THR A 132 -1.77 -12.61 -9.22
C THR A 132 -1.73 -13.99 -8.56
N GLY A 133 -1.39 -15.02 -9.35
CA GLY A 133 -1.27 -16.40 -8.92
C GLY A 133 -2.55 -17.21 -9.01
N ARG A 134 -2.44 -18.52 -9.31
CA ARG A 134 -3.56 -19.45 -9.44
C ARG A 134 -4.51 -19.37 -8.24
N ASN A 135 -3.99 -19.33 -7.01
CA ASN A 135 -4.80 -19.21 -5.80
C ASN A 135 -5.72 -17.97 -5.83
N ALA A 136 -5.25 -16.85 -6.37
CA ALA A 136 -6.07 -15.65 -6.49
C ALA A 136 -7.14 -15.83 -7.58
N TYR A 137 -6.79 -16.37 -8.74
CA TYR A 137 -7.74 -16.59 -9.83
C TYR A 137 -8.81 -17.64 -9.47
N THR A 138 -8.47 -18.70 -8.75
CA THR A 138 -9.45 -19.67 -8.22
C THR A 138 -10.46 -18.99 -7.31
N ARG A 139 -10.04 -18.08 -6.42
CA ARG A 139 -10.98 -17.31 -5.57
C ARG A 139 -11.94 -16.44 -6.37
N LEU A 140 -11.55 -16.03 -7.57
CA LEU A 140 -12.37 -15.22 -8.48
C LEU A 140 -13.22 -16.08 -9.45
N GLY A 141 -13.08 -17.41 -9.38
CA GLY A 141 -13.71 -18.36 -10.29
C GLY A 141 -13.16 -18.29 -11.72
N LEU A 142 -11.84 -18.08 -11.86
CA LEU A 142 -11.15 -17.83 -13.13
C LEU A 142 -9.96 -18.77 -13.37
N ASP A 143 -9.83 -19.84 -12.60
CA ASP A 143 -8.73 -20.77 -12.71
C ASP A 143 -8.74 -21.58 -14.01
N GLU A 144 -9.91 -21.90 -14.55
CA GLU A 144 -10.03 -22.57 -15.86
C GLU A 144 -9.71 -21.64 -17.04
N ASN A 145 -10.08 -20.36 -16.93
CA ASN A 145 -9.96 -19.36 -18.00
C ASN A 145 -9.43 -18.01 -17.47
N PRO A 146 -8.14 -17.91 -17.12
CA PRO A 146 -7.59 -16.72 -16.47
C PRO A 146 -7.56 -15.47 -17.35
N ASP A 147 -7.62 -15.62 -18.68
CA ASP A 147 -7.69 -14.48 -19.59
C ASP A 147 -9.00 -13.68 -19.44
N LEU A 148 -10.06 -14.28 -18.88
CA LEU A 148 -11.32 -13.60 -18.62
C LEU A 148 -11.19 -12.42 -17.65
N ILE A 149 -10.15 -12.34 -16.81
CA ILE A 149 -9.96 -11.21 -15.88
C ILE A 149 -9.83 -9.85 -16.60
N GLU A 150 -9.60 -9.81 -17.91
CA GLU A 150 -9.57 -8.57 -18.69
C GLU A 150 -10.93 -8.18 -19.28
N THR A 151 -11.97 -9.02 -19.15
CA THR A 151 -13.31 -8.70 -19.65
C THR A 151 -14.10 -7.83 -18.67
N ALA A 152 -15.14 -7.16 -19.17
CA ALA A 152 -15.96 -6.25 -18.38
C ALA A 152 -16.66 -6.94 -17.18
N GLU A 153 -16.99 -8.22 -17.32
CA GLU A 153 -17.68 -9.03 -16.31
C GLU A 153 -16.77 -9.45 -15.15
N HIS A 154 -15.45 -9.36 -15.34
CA HIS A 154 -14.47 -9.96 -14.43
C HIS A 154 -13.42 -8.98 -13.95
N CYS A 155 -13.11 -7.92 -14.70
CA CYS A 155 -11.96 -7.07 -14.42
C CYS A 155 -12.04 -6.32 -13.08
N LEU A 156 -13.25 -6.12 -12.53
CA LEU A 156 -13.44 -5.54 -11.18
C LEU A 156 -13.57 -6.60 -10.08
N ARG A 157 -13.69 -7.90 -10.37
CA ARG A 157 -13.94 -8.94 -9.34
C ARG A 157 -12.87 -8.97 -8.27
N GLY A 158 -11.59 -8.96 -8.67
CA GLY A 158 -10.47 -8.90 -7.73
C GLY A 158 -10.49 -7.65 -6.86
N ALA A 159 -10.96 -6.53 -7.41
CA ALA A 159 -11.08 -5.29 -6.68
C ALA A 159 -12.22 -5.34 -5.66
N PHE A 160 -13.41 -5.80 -6.06
CA PHE A 160 -14.54 -5.98 -5.13
C PHE A 160 -14.23 -6.99 -4.02
N ASP A 161 -13.62 -8.13 -4.36
CA ASP A 161 -13.20 -9.13 -3.39
C ASP A 161 -12.24 -8.55 -2.34
N HIS A 162 -11.18 -7.84 -2.79
CA HIS A 162 -10.25 -7.18 -1.88
C HIS A 162 -10.96 -6.11 -1.03
N TRP A 163 -11.75 -5.25 -1.65
CA TRP A 163 -12.44 -4.14 -1.00
C TRP A 163 -13.36 -4.62 0.12
N THR A 164 -14.17 -5.65 -0.16
CA THR A 164 -15.10 -6.24 0.80
C THR A 164 -14.36 -6.93 1.94
N ARG A 165 -13.39 -7.81 1.64
CA ARG A 165 -12.65 -8.56 2.68
C ARG A 165 -11.83 -7.68 3.61
N THR A 166 -11.37 -6.52 3.13
CA THR A 166 -10.54 -5.60 3.91
C THR A 166 -11.33 -4.51 4.64
N GLY A 167 -12.67 -4.50 4.51
CA GLY A 167 -13.54 -3.56 5.19
C GLY A 167 -13.45 -2.13 4.63
N CYS A 168 -13.07 -1.96 3.36
CA CYS A 168 -12.84 -0.64 2.77
C CYS A 168 -14.10 0.23 2.71
N ASN A 169 -15.31 -0.34 2.70
CA ASN A 169 -16.56 0.45 2.82
C ASN A 169 -16.58 1.32 4.08
N ARG A 170 -16.22 0.76 5.24
CA ARG A 170 -16.17 1.49 6.50
C ARG A 170 -15.15 2.62 6.47
N LEU A 171 -13.99 2.37 5.88
CA LEU A 171 -12.93 3.36 5.74
C LEU A 171 -13.31 4.47 4.75
N ALA A 172 -14.02 4.11 3.68
CA ALA A 172 -14.54 5.09 2.73
C ALA A 172 -15.61 5.97 3.38
N ASP A 173 -16.49 5.43 4.22
CA ASP A 173 -17.47 6.23 4.97
C ASP A 173 -16.81 7.23 5.95
N LEU A 174 -15.58 6.94 6.39
CA LEU A 174 -14.74 7.85 7.19
C LEU A 174 -13.95 8.85 6.33
N ASN A 175 -14.04 8.74 5.00
CA ASN A 175 -13.16 9.41 4.04
C ASN A 175 -11.66 9.16 4.30
N ASP A 176 -11.30 7.99 4.84
CA ASP A 176 -9.93 7.64 5.23
C ASP A 176 -9.17 6.99 4.07
N ILE A 177 -8.88 7.78 3.04
CA ILE A 177 -8.11 7.34 1.87
C ILE A 177 -6.72 6.83 2.26
N ARG A 178 -6.18 7.26 3.40
CA ARG A 178 -4.89 6.81 3.94
C ARG A 178 -4.97 5.35 4.37
N ALA A 179 -5.94 5.01 5.21
CA ALA A 179 -6.15 3.63 5.63
C ALA A 179 -6.49 2.71 4.44
N ILE A 180 -7.32 3.19 3.50
CA ILE A 180 -7.66 2.42 2.28
C ILE A 180 -6.39 2.15 1.47
N THR A 181 -5.56 3.16 1.23
CA THR A 181 -4.32 3.00 0.46
C THR A 181 -3.40 1.96 1.09
N LYS A 182 -3.26 1.99 2.43
CA LYS A 182 -2.46 0.99 3.15
C LYS A 182 -3.03 -0.42 3.01
N LYS A 183 -4.36 -0.59 2.99
CA LYS A 183 -5.00 -1.91 2.77
C LYS A 183 -4.78 -2.41 1.34
N VAL A 184 -4.95 -1.52 0.35
CA VAL A 184 -4.81 -1.83 -1.07
C VAL A 184 -3.37 -2.16 -1.45
N ASN A 185 -2.41 -1.35 -1.02
CA ASN A 185 -1.02 -1.43 -1.48
C ASN A 185 -0.05 -2.06 -0.47
N GLY A 186 -0.47 -2.27 0.78
CA GLY A 186 0.42 -2.68 1.89
C GLY A 186 1.31 -1.53 2.43
N GLY A 187 1.25 -0.35 1.81
CA GLY A 187 1.99 0.85 2.14
C GLY A 187 1.33 2.10 1.53
N TYR A 188 2.09 3.17 1.34
CA TYR A 188 1.56 4.46 0.83
C TYR A 188 2.01 4.79 -0.59
N ASN A 189 2.50 3.81 -1.34
CA ASN A 189 2.89 4.05 -2.73
C ASN A 189 1.66 4.45 -3.56
N GLY A 190 1.80 5.55 -4.31
CA GLY A 190 0.71 6.12 -5.09
C GLY A 190 -0.35 6.87 -4.27
N TYR A 191 -0.12 7.12 -2.98
CA TYR A 191 -1.07 7.83 -2.12
C TYR A 191 -1.48 9.20 -2.71
N ASP A 192 -0.52 10.02 -3.13
CA ASP A 192 -0.78 11.35 -3.73
C ASP A 192 -1.64 11.24 -5.01
N ASP A 193 -1.38 10.24 -5.85
CA ASP A 193 -2.17 10.01 -7.07
C ASP A 193 -3.60 9.59 -6.74
N ARG A 194 -3.80 8.72 -5.73
CA ARG A 194 -5.13 8.34 -5.25
C ARG A 194 -5.90 9.56 -4.73
N VAL A 195 -5.25 10.44 -3.96
CA VAL A 195 -5.86 11.70 -3.50
C VAL A 195 -6.22 12.60 -4.68
N ALA A 196 -5.32 12.75 -5.66
CA ALA A 196 -5.58 13.55 -6.85
C ALA A 196 -6.78 13.03 -7.67
N TRP A 197 -6.88 11.71 -7.86
CA TRP A 197 -8.04 11.09 -8.50
C TRP A 197 -9.32 11.29 -7.69
N PHE A 198 -9.28 11.06 -6.38
CA PHE A 198 -10.44 11.30 -5.52
C PHE A 198 -10.95 12.75 -5.65
N ASN A 199 -10.07 13.74 -5.61
CA ASN A 199 -10.43 15.16 -5.73
C ASN A 199 -11.03 15.51 -7.10
N ARG A 200 -10.68 14.78 -8.16
CA ARG A 200 -11.27 14.96 -9.50
C ARG A 200 -12.64 14.25 -9.62
N ILE A 201 -12.80 13.11 -8.94
CA ILE A 201 -14.00 12.26 -9.03
C ILE A 201 -15.12 12.76 -8.12
N TRP A 202 -14.80 13.10 -6.86
CA TRP A 202 -15.78 13.49 -5.85
C TRP A 202 -16.75 14.60 -6.31
N PRO A 203 -16.29 15.69 -6.97
CA PRO A 203 -17.19 16.75 -7.44
C PRO A 203 -18.23 16.29 -8.47
N LEU A 204 -17.99 15.18 -9.18
CA LEU A 204 -18.89 14.67 -10.23
C LEU A 204 -19.93 13.69 -9.68
N LEU A 205 -19.65 13.06 -8.54
CA LEU A 205 -20.56 12.15 -7.84
C LEU A 205 -21.54 12.88 -6.92
N ARG A 206 -21.39 14.19 -6.74
CA ARG A 206 -22.25 15.02 -5.90
C ARG A 206 -23.19 15.89 -6.73
N ASP A 207 -24.34 16.27 -6.17
CA ASP A 207 -25.38 16.99 -6.90
C ASP A 207 -25.16 18.51 -6.91
N GLY A 208 -24.30 18.99 -7.81
CA GLY A 208 -24.08 20.41 -8.06
C GLY A 208 -23.39 21.17 -6.91
N SER A 209 -23.40 22.51 -6.99
CA SER A 209 -22.70 23.42 -6.06
C SER A 209 -23.25 23.42 -4.63
N ALA A 210 -24.47 22.89 -4.42
CA ALA A 210 -25.10 22.77 -3.11
C ALA A 210 -24.68 21.49 -2.35
N ALA A 211 -24.09 20.51 -3.02
CA ALA A 211 -23.77 19.26 -2.37
C ALA A 211 -22.59 19.42 -1.38
N PRO A 212 -22.68 18.80 -0.19
CA PRO A 212 -21.68 18.93 0.86
C PRO A 212 -20.28 18.47 0.40
N GLU A 213 -19.24 19.08 0.97
CA GLU A 213 -17.86 18.63 0.82
C GLU A 213 -17.68 17.21 1.39
N SER A 214 -16.68 16.47 0.88
CA SER A 214 -16.46 15.06 1.24
C SER A 214 -16.30 14.84 2.75
N TRP A 215 -15.60 15.75 3.44
CA TRP A 215 -15.43 15.69 4.88
C TRP A 215 -16.70 15.96 5.69
N LYS A 216 -17.71 16.63 5.10
CA LYS A 216 -18.99 16.93 5.77
C LYS A 216 -19.96 15.75 5.75
N VAL A 217 -19.84 14.89 4.73
CA VAL A 217 -20.61 13.64 4.64
C VAL A 217 -19.89 12.45 5.27
N ALA A 218 -18.62 12.61 5.60
CA ALA A 218 -17.84 11.60 6.28
C ALA A 218 -18.34 11.40 7.72
N GLN A 219 -18.23 10.17 8.21
CA GLN A 219 -18.39 9.87 9.61
C GLN A 219 -17.11 10.23 10.37
N ALA A 220 -17.24 10.50 11.68
CA ALA A 220 -16.09 10.80 12.51
C ALA A 220 -15.16 9.57 12.67
N SER A 221 -13.87 9.78 12.44
CA SER A 221 -12.81 8.79 12.56
C SER A 221 -12.04 9.00 13.87
N GLU A 222 -11.83 7.92 14.63
CA GLU A 222 -11.03 7.97 15.84
C GLU A 222 -9.55 8.23 15.53
N THR A 223 -9.02 7.65 14.45
CA THR A 223 -7.66 7.94 13.96
C THR A 223 -7.48 9.44 13.68
N THR A 224 -8.48 10.08 13.06
CA THR A 224 -8.45 11.53 12.80
C THR A 224 -8.55 12.32 14.10
N ARG A 225 -9.37 11.87 15.07
CA ARG A 225 -9.50 12.52 16.38
C ARG A 225 -8.18 12.49 17.16
N VAL A 226 -7.47 11.37 17.12
CA VAL A 226 -6.13 11.22 17.71
C VAL A 226 -5.16 12.19 17.04
N LEU A 227 -5.10 12.23 15.70
CA LEU A 227 -4.26 13.18 14.96
C LEU A 227 -4.57 14.64 15.32
N GLN A 228 -5.85 15.00 15.37
CA GLN A 228 -6.28 16.35 15.77
C GLN A 228 -5.87 16.66 17.21
N THR A 229 -6.02 15.72 18.13
CA THR A 229 -5.61 15.87 19.54
C THR A 229 -4.09 16.07 19.66
N GLN A 230 -3.31 15.32 18.89
CA GLN A 230 -1.86 15.46 18.81
C GLN A 230 -1.45 16.85 18.29
N LEU A 231 -2.10 17.33 17.22
CA LEU A 231 -1.87 18.69 16.72
C LEU A 231 -2.25 19.75 17.77
N ARG A 232 -3.35 19.57 18.50
CA ARG A 232 -3.69 20.48 19.61
C ARG A 232 -2.63 20.51 20.71
N GLN A 233 -2.06 19.37 21.07
CA GLN A 233 -0.95 19.30 22.05
C GLN A 233 0.29 20.06 21.56
N LEU A 234 0.50 20.10 20.25
CA LEU A 234 1.58 20.85 19.61
C LEU A 234 1.23 22.34 19.37
N GLY A 235 0.10 22.83 19.89
CA GLY A 235 -0.29 24.24 19.86
C GLY A 235 -1.14 24.66 18.66
N TYR A 236 -1.64 23.73 17.84
CA TYR A 236 -2.54 24.07 16.74
C TYR A 236 -4.00 24.16 17.22
N ASP A 237 -4.63 25.32 17.03
CA ASP A 237 -6.01 25.56 17.46
C ASP A 237 -7.03 24.98 16.45
N ILE A 238 -7.38 23.71 16.67
CA ILE A 238 -8.39 22.98 15.89
C ILE A 238 -9.31 22.16 16.80
N LYS A 239 -10.50 21.83 16.32
CA LYS A 239 -11.41 20.89 17.01
C LYS A 239 -10.97 19.45 16.74
N ALA A 240 -11.01 18.61 17.77
CA ALA A 240 -10.85 17.16 17.64
C ALA A 240 -12.22 16.48 17.40
N ASP A 241 -12.87 16.76 16.26
CA ASP A 241 -14.19 16.23 15.90
C ASP A 241 -14.14 14.88 15.18
N GLY A 242 -12.95 14.44 14.75
CA GLY A 242 -12.74 13.21 13.98
C GLY A 242 -12.97 13.38 12.48
N LEU A 243 -13.19 14.61 11.98
CA LEU A 243 -13.42 14.89 10.57
C LEU A 243 -12.17 15.49 9.92
N TYR A 244 -11.73 14.89 8.82
CA TYR A 244 -10.56 15.36 8.08
C TYR A 244 -10.95 16.50 7.11
N GLY A 245 -11.31 17.65 7.70
CA GLY A 245 -11.72 18.85 6.97
C GLY A 245 -10.63 19.93 6.84
N PRO A 246 -10.96 21.11 6.29
CA PRO A 246 -10.02 22.19 6.01
C PRO A 246 -9.19 22.66 7.21
N ALA A 247 -9.77 22.66 8.42
CA ALA A 247 -9.05 23.00 9.64
C ALA A 247 -7.93 21.98 9.95
N THR A 248 -8.25 20.68 9.85
CA THR A 248 -7.28 19.59 10.01
C THR A 248 -6.18 19.68 8.96
N THR A 249 -6.54 19.85 7.68
CA THR A 249 -5.57 20.04 6.58
C THR A 249 -4.68 21.25 6.82
N GLY A 250 -5.26 22.40 7.20
CA GLY A 250 -4.51 23.62 7.49
C GLY A 250 -3.51 23.46 8.63
N ALA A 251 -3.91 22.81 9.72
CA ALA A 251 -3.01 22.51 10.84
C ALA A 251 -1.86 21.58 10.43
N ILE A 252 -2.12 20.58 9.58
CA ILE A 252 -1.09 19.68 9.08
C ILE A 252 -0.12 20.42 8.16
N VAL A 253 -0.61 21.26 7.24
CA VAL A 253 0.24 22.12 6.40
C VAL A 253 1.14 23.00 7.27
N ALA A 254 0.59 23.63 8.30
CA ALA A 254 1.35 24.48 9.22
C ALA A 254 2.42 23.67 9.96
N PHE A 255 2.05 22.50 10.50
CA PHE A 255 2.98 21.56 11.12
C PHE A 255 4.10 21.12 10.18
N GLN A 256 3.76 20.74 8.95
CA GLN A 256 4.72 20.31 7.95
C GLN A 256 5.74 21.42 7.65
N LYS A 257 5.26 22.66 7.42
CA LYS A 257 6.13 23.83 7.20
C LYS A 257 7.07 24.08 8.38
N ALA A 258 6.54 24.04 9.60
CA ALA A 258 7.32 24.27 10.82
C ALA A 258 8.41 23.20 11.07
N ASN A 259 8.31 22.04 10.40
CA ASN A 259 9.24 20.92 10.57
C ASN A 259 10.03 20.57 9.29
N GLY A 260 10.01 21.44 8.28
CA GLY A 260 10.78 21.22 7.04
C GLY A 260 10.27 20.07 6.18
N LEU A 261 8.99 19.68 6.35
CA LEU A 261 8.35 18.65 5.56
C LEU A 261 7.67 19.26 4.32
N LYS A 262 7.38 18.43 3.32
CA LYS A 262 6.49 18.80 2.21
C LYS A 262 5.12 19.20 2.78
N ALA A 263 4.70 20.42 2.49
CA ALA A 263 3.49 21.02 3.06
C ALA A 263 2.25 20.75 2.18
N ASP A 264 1.90 19.48 2.03
CA ASP A 264 0.79 19.01 1.19
C ASP A 264 -0.52 18.79 1.98
N GLY A 265 -0.50 18.99 3.30
CA GLY A 265 -1.68 18.85 4.16
C GLY A 265 -2.08 17.40 4.41
N ILE A 266 -1.18 16.46 4.10
CA ILE A 266 -1.38 15.03 4.22
C ILE A 266 -0.60 14.50 5.44
N ALA A 267 -1.32 13.81 6.33
CA ALA A 267 -0.71 13.09 7.46
C ALA A 267 -0.18 11.70 7.03
N GLY A 268 0.78 11.68 6.10
CA GLY A 268 1.51 10.47 5.70
C GLY A 268 2.47 9.98 6.79
N ASP A 269 3.19 8.90 6.53
CA ASP A 269 4.06 8.28 7.55
C ASP A 269 5.08 9.24 8.14
N LEU A 270 5.81 9.96 7.30
CA LEU A 270 6.80 10.95 7.74
C LEU A 270 6.15 12.03 8.63
N THR A 271 5.00 12.57 8.22
CA THR A 271 4.25 13.55 9.02
C THR A 271 3.85 12.96 10.37
N THR A 272 3.25 11.77 10.39
CA THR A 272 2.78 11.14 11.64
C THR A 272 3.92 10.78 12.60
N THR A 273 5.05 10.28 12.10
CA THR A 273 6.24 9.99 12.91
C THR A 273 6.85 11.28 13.46
N THR A 274 6.88 12.35 12.67
CA THR A 274 7.39 13.66 13.14
C THR A 274 6.49 14.24 14.24
N ILE A 275 5.16 14.14 14.10
CA ILE A 275 4.21 14.55 15.16
C ILE A 275 4.48 13.79 16.46
N ALA A 276 4.61 12.46 16.39
CA ALA A 276 4.88 11.63 17.56
C ALA A 276 6.21 11.99 18.24
N ALA A 277 7.28 12.20 17.46
CA ALA A 277 8.59 12.59 17.98
C ALA A 277 8.53 13.94 18.71
N ARG A 278 7.82 14.92 18.13
CA ARG A 278 7.64 16.25 18.72
C ARG A 278 6.87 16.21 20.04
N ILE A 279 5.83 15.38 20.14
CA ILE A 279 5.06 15.19 21.39
C ILE A 279 5.94 14.54 22.46
N ALA A 280 6.77 13.57 22.09
CA ALA A 280 7.67 12.89 23.02
C ALA A 280 8.85 13.76 23.50
N GLY A 281 8.97 15.02 23.06
CA GLY A 281 10.08 15.90 23.41
C GLY A 281 11.43 15.43 22.84
N THR A 282 11.40 14.59 21.80
CA THR A 282 12.60 14.05 21.14
C THR A 282 12.82 14.75 19.81
N SER A 283 14.07 15.06 19.47
CA SER A 283 14.40 15.71 18.21
C SER A 283 14.04 14.80 17.02
N PRO A 284 13.25 15.28 16.04
CA PRO A 284 12.96 14.49 14.85
C PRO A 284 14.20 14.35 13.98
N ALA A 285 14.35 13.20 13.31
CA ALA A 285 15.32 13.05 12.22
C ALA A 285 14.98 14.05 11.10
N THR A 286 15.80 15.09 10.96
CA THR A 286 15.63 16.10 9.93
C THR A 286 16.05 15.48 8.59
N GLY A 287 15.08 15.25 7.71
CA GLY A 287 15.33 14.70 6.38
C GLY A 287 14.57 15.49 5.34
N THR A 288 15.27 16.40 4.65
CA THR A 288 14.86 16.85 3.32
C THR A 288 15.04 15.68 2.35
N VAL A 289 14.00 14.88 2.17
CA VAL A 289 13.91 14.06 0.95
C VAL A 289 13.39 14.97 -0.14
N THR A 290 14.30 15.52 -0.94
CA THR A 290 13.96 15.79 -2.34
C THR A 290 13.49 14.46 -2.91
N VAL A 291 12.20 14.36 -3.26
CA VAL A 291 11.73 13.32 -4.16
C VAL A 291 12.41 13.61 -5.49
N SER A 292 13.60 13.04 -5.69
CA SER A 292 14.17 12.91 -7.02
C SER A 292 13.17 12.13 -7.87
N ASP A 293 12.98 12.54 -9.12
CA ASP A 293 12.07 11.90 -10.06
C ASP A 293 12.14 10.36 -9.97
N PRO A 294 10.99 9.67 -9.94
CA PRO A 294 10.98 8.23 -9.85
C PRO A 294 11.48 7.61 -11.16
N PRO A 295 12.36 6.58 -11.12
CA PRO A 295 12.30 5.58 -12.17
C PRO A 295 10.91 4.91 -12.09
N ALA A 296 10.31 4.62 -13.24
CA ALA A 296 8.98 4.00 -13.33
C ALA A 296 8.82 2.81 -12.36
N ILE A 297 7.64 2.74 -11.72
CA ILE A 297 7.23 1.84 -10.63
C ILE A 297 7.59 0.36 -10.86
N ALA A 298 8.08 -0.30 -9.80
CA ALA A 298 8.23 -1.76 -9.66
C ALA A 298 7.20 -2.31 -8.63
N PRO A 299 6.66 -3.53 -8.79
CA PRO A 299 5.71 -4.18 -7.85
C PRO A 299 6.42 -5.14 -6.84
N PRO A 300 5.69 -5.83 -5.93
CA PRO A 300 5.69 -5.69 -4.45
C PRO A 300 6.76 -6.51 -3.67
N VAL A 301 7.06 -6.09 -2.43
CA VAL A 301 8.06 -6.70 -1.52
C VAL A 301 7.42 -7.72 -0.58
N ALA A 302 7.95 -8.95 -0.51
CA ALA A 302 7.65 -9.95 0.52
C ALA A 302 8.91 -10.19 1.38
N ALA A 303 8.79 -10.10 2.71
CA ALA A 303 9.86 -10.37 3.67
C ALA A 303 9.61 -11.70 4.39
N GLY A 304 10.65 -12.53 4.53
CA GLY A 304 10.67 -13.74 5.34
C GLY A 304 11.97 -13.82 6.15
N VAL A 305 11.87 -14.20 7.42
CA VAL A 305 12.98 -14.43 8.37
C VAL A 305 12.96 -15.90 8.80
N SER A 306 14.12 -16.56 8.88
CA SER A 306 14.27 -18.01 9.23
C SER A 306 14.51 -18.27 10.72
N THR A 307 14.31 -19.53 11.12
CA THR A 307 13.62 -19.99 12.34
C THR A 307 14.49 -20.55 13.49
N ILE A 308 15.82 -20.54 13.42
CA ILE A 308 16.65 -21.26 14.43
C ILE A 308 17.12 -20.35 15.59
N THR A 309 17.08 -19.03 15.45
CA THR A 309 17.31 -18.07 16.55
C THR A 309 16.04 -17.71 17.34
N LEU A 310 14.85 -18.17 16.90
CA LEU A 310 13.57 -17.90 17.54
C LEU A 310 13.33 -18.72 18.83
N ALA A 311 13.97 -19.87 19.00
CA ALA A 311 13.73 -20.75 20.15
C ALA A 311 14.40 -20.23 21.43
N GLU A 312 15.65 -19.74 21.34
CA GLU A 312 16.38 -19.21 22.50
C GLU A 312 15.94 -17.77 22.87
N ALA A 313 15.50 -16.99 21.87
CA ALA A 313 14.87 -15.69 22.10
C ALA A 313 13.42 -15.80 22.62
N GLY A 314 12.71 -16.88 22.26
CA GLY A 314 11.34 -17.15 22.70
C GLY A 314 11.22 -17.36 24.22
N GLN A 315 12.22 -18.02 24.83
CA GLN A 315 12.24 -18.27 26.27
C GLN A 315 12.45 -16.97 27.09
N GLN A 316 13.33 -16.07 26.64
CA GLN A 316 13.55 -14.77 27.33
C GLN A 316 12.40 -13.78 27.12
N ILE A 317 11.61 -13.93 26.06
CA ILE A 317 10.39 -13.14 25.81
C ILE A 317 9.22 -13.68 26.65
N ALA A 318 9.12 -14.99 26.87
CA ALA A 318 8.13 -15.59 27.78
C ALA A 318 8.32 -15.12 29.24
N ASP A 319 9.56 -15.08 29.73
CA ASP A 319 9.90 -14.55 31.06
C ASP A 319 9.56 -13.06 31.24
N LYS A 320 9.50 -12.29 30.13
CA LYS A 320 9.07 -10.89 30.11
C LYS A 320 7.57 -10.71 29.82
N ALA A 321 6.91 -11.70 29.23
CA ALA A 321 5.48 -11.69 28.94
C ALA A 321 4.64 -11.86 30.21
N ASP A 322 5.14 -12.55 31.24
CA ASP A 322 4.49 -12.61 32.56
C ASP A 322 4.43 -11.24 33.25
N VAL A 323 5.45 -10.39 33.03
CA VAL A 323 5.43 -8.99 33.48
C VAL A 323 4.34 -8.21 32.73
N VAL A 324 4.10 -8.48 31.44
CA VAL A 324 3.06 -7.83 30.62
C VAL A 324 1.65 -8.28 31.01
N ASN A 325 1.45 -9.55 31.37
CA ASN A 325 0.16 -10.05 31.89
C ASN A 325 -0.24 -9.40 33.21
N THR A 326 0.75 -8.96 34.01
CA THR A 326 0.50 -8.22 35.27
C THR A 326 -0.08 -6.81 35.01
N TYR A 327 0.06 -6.26 33.79
CA TYR A 327 -0.47 -4.95 33.39
C TYR A 327 -1.76 -5.00 32.53
N ALA A 328 -2.20 -6.19 32.10
CA ALA A 328 -3.42 -6.38 31.31
C ALA A 328 -4.73 -6.11 32.08
N GLY A 329 -4.64 -5.77 33.37
CA GLY A 329 -5.78 -5.39 34.22
C GLY A 329 -6.14 -3.89 34.19
N LEU A 330 -5.47 -3.06 33.39
CA LEU A 330 -5.76 -1.62 33.26
C LEU A 330 -6.04 -1.26 31.80
N SER A 331 -7.04 -0.38 31.60
CA SER A 331 -7.82 -0.17 30.38
C SER A 331 -7.07 0.00 29.04
N ASP A 332 -7.77 -0.37 27.96
CA ASP A 332 -7.31 -0.55 26.56
C ASP A 332 -6.41 0.56 25.97
N ALA A 333 -6.45 1.78 26.49
CA ALA A 333 -5.59 2.88 26.01
C ALA A 333 -4.10 2.73 26.41
N VAL A 334 -3.82 2.07 27.54
CA VAL A 334 -2.44 1.89 28.04
C VAL A 334 -1.75 0.72 27.35
N GLY A 335 -2.50 -0.33 26.98
CA GLY A 335 -1.99 -1.49 26.26
C GLY A 335 -1.42 -1.17 24.87
N TYR A 336 -2.08 -0.29 24.11
CA TYR A 336 -1.58 0.16 22.81
C TYR A 336 -0.33 1.05 22.91
N PHE A 337 -0.20 1.83 24.00
CA PHE A 337 0.96 2.68 24.24
C PHE A 337 2.21 1.85 24.62
N ALA A 338 2.05 0.86 25.48
CA ALA A 338 3.13 -0.02 25.93
C ALA A 338 3.64 -0.97 24.82
N ALA A 339 2.74 -1.53 24.00
CA ALA A 339 3.14 -2.39 22.88
C ALA A 339 3.91 -1.62 21.79
N GLY A 340 3.54 -0.36 21.53
CA GLY A 340 4.21 0.50 20.54
C GLY A 340 5.62 0.93 20.94
N LEU A 341 5.83 1.30 22.21
CA LEU A 341 7.15 1.72 22.71
C LEU A 341 8.15 0.56 22.81
N THR A 342 7.69 -0.62 23.24
CA THR A 342 8.56 -1.80 23.41
C THR A 342 9.03 -2.35 22.05
N ALA A 343 8.15 -2.37 21.04
CA ALA A 343 8.51 -2.81 19.69
C ALA A 343 9.56 -1.90 19.02
N ILE A 344 9.50 -0.58 19.27
CA ILE A 344 10.45 0.40 18.71
C ILE A 344 11.79 0.33 19.45
N GLY A 345 11.78 0.27 20.79
CA GLY A 345 13.00 0.17 21.59
C GLY A 345 13.80 -1.10 21.32
N VAL A 346 13.13 -2.26 21.23
CA VAL A 346 13.78 -3.54 20.92
C VAL A 346 14.37 -3.54 19.51
N THR A 347 13.67 -2.96 18.53
CA THR A 347 14.16 -2.88 17.14
C THR A 347 15.41 -2.00 17.04
N VAL A 348 15.46 -0.87 17.76
CA VAL A 348 16.63 0.03 17.77
C VAL A 348 17.84 -0.61 18.46
N ILE A 349 17.63 -1.31 19.58
CA ILE A 349 18.71 -2.01 20.30
C ILE A 349 19.27 -3.17 19.45
N VAL A 350 18.42 -3.94 18.79
CA VAL A 350 18.83 -5.05 17.91
C VAL A 350 19.62 -4.55 16.71
N ILE A 351 19.19 -3.45 16.07
CA ILE A 351 19.91 -2.83 14.96
C ILE A 351 21.24 -2.23 15.44
N GLY A 352 21.27 -1.62 16.63
CA GLY A 352 22.48 -1.04 17.23
C GLY A 352 23.55 -2.10 17.55
N ILE A 353 23.14 -3.23 18.13
CA ILE A 353 24.05 -4.35 18.43
C ILE A 353 24.59 -4.97 17.14
N ALA A 354 23.73 -5.19 16.14
CA ALA A 354 24.12 -5.73 14.84
C ALA A 354 25.13 -4.83 14.12
N ARG A 355 24.92 -3.51 14.11
CA ARG A 355 25.79 -2.57 13.42
C ARG A 355 27.14 -2.39 14.11
N THR A 356 27.16 -2.46 15.44
CA THR A 356 28.35 -2.15 16.26
C THR A 356 29.26 -3.36 16.45
N TYR A 357 28.70 -4.55 16.63
CA TYR A 357 29.49 -5.73 17.02
C TYR A 357 29.52 -6.83 15.95
N ILE A 358 28.51 -6.92 15.09
CA ILE A 358 28.39 -8.02 14.12
C ILE A 358 29.03 -7.64 12.78
N ILE A 359 28.76 -6.45 12.24
CA ILE A 359 29.30 -6.04 10.93
C ILE A 359 30.84 -5.92 10.90
N PRO A 360 31.52 -5.31 11.90
CA PRO A 360 32.99 -5.18 11.88
C PRO A 360 33.73 -6.51 12.07
N ALA A 361 33.11 -7.48 12.74
CA ALA A 361 33.69 -8.81 12.96
C ALA A 361 33.62 -9.70 11.70
N ILE A 362 32.62 -9.48 10.85
CA ILE A 362 32.41 -10.26 9.61
C ILE A 362 33.11 -9.61 8.40
N TRP A 363 33.37 -8.30 8.45
CA TRP A 363 33.97 -7.57 7.34
C TRP A 363 35.05 -6.56 7.81
N PRO A 364 36.23 -7.03 8.25
CA PRO A 364 37.33 -6.12 8.55
C PRO A 364 37.71 -5.35 7.27
N ALA A 365 37.69 -4.02 7.36
CA ALA A 365 38.08 -3.15 6.25
C ALA A 365 39.49 -3.51 5.78
N ARG A 366 39.63 -3.84 4.48
CA ARG A 366 40.93 -4.17 3.87
C ARG A 366 41.86 -2.97 3.97
N ALA A 367 43.09 -3.20 4.43
CA ALA A 367 44.15 -2.20 4.48
C ALA A 367 44.49 -1.68 3.07
N PRO A 368 44.87 -0.40 2.92
CA PRO A 368 45.28 0.16 1.64
C PRO A 368 46.58 -0.49 1.14
N VAL A 369 46.63 -0.75 -0.18
CA VAL A 369 47.78 -1.35 -0.88
C VAL A 369 48.85 -0.26 -1.10
N PRO A 370 50.13 -0.49 -0.79
CA PRO A 370 51.20 0.48 -1.04
C PRO A 370 51.63 0.47 -2.52
N GLU A 371 52.12 1.62 -3.00
CA GLU A 371 52.59 1.87 -4.39
C GLU A 371 53.66 0.90 -4.89
#